data_AF-A0A1Z5TME1-F1
#
_entry.id   AF-A0A1Z5TME1-F1
#
_cell.length_a   1.000
_cell.length_b   1.000
_cell.length_c   1.000
_cell.angle_alpha   90.00
_cell.angle_beta   90.00
_cell.angle_gamma   90.00
#
_symmetry.space_group_name_H-M   'P 1'
#
loop_
_entity.id
_entity.type
_entity.pdbx_description
1 polymer ?
#
loop_
_entity_poly.entity_id
_entity_poly.type
_entity_poly.pdbx_seq_one_letter_code
_entity_poly.pdbx_strand_id
1 'polypeptide(L)'
;MPSWLPSIPYPPARDDGYWAPITSTLDWCEENYYATPYSAEIVNTLTNLLFVYLAFKGMYSCLKHDHDRIFLITFAGYLLVGTGSFAFHSTLKYPMQLVDELSMIYTTCLMFWATFSHTRAHPVPLLLGLFTVALAVFITAYYHYLQDPTFHQNAYAILTALVLLRSMYVMELNLRPYFSRRHIVHKRLEKAEVLGEKEKLEEKRKDVRDQVIVAQMWVMIAFGLSVFLGGFAIWNLDNAYCSTLRRWRHEIGLPWGILLEGHGWWHLMTGYGAYFYIVWGVWLRHCLNGKQDEYDMIWPSWFSAPVVVKRAAPPSLAEMNGDTKKAR
;
A
#
# COMPACT_ATOMS: atom_id res chain seq x y z
N MET A 1 -12.62 -12.08 -33.01
CA MET A 1 -11.21 -11.63 -33.01
C MET A 1 -10.70 -11.51 -34.44
N PRO A 2 -9.84 -10.52 -34.75
CA PRO A 2 -9.19 -10.44 -36.06
C PRO A 2 -8.37 -11.71 -36.32
N SER A 3 -8.43 -12.26 -37.54
CA SER A 3 -7.75 -13.52 -37.90
C SER A 3 -6.22 -13.48 -37.79
N TRP A 4 -5.63 -12.28 -37.66
CA TRP A 4 -4.19 -12.08 -37.53
C TRP A 4 -3.68 -12.13 -36.09
N LEU A 5 -4.56 -12.11 -35.09
CA LEU A 5 -4.16 -12.11 -33.69
C LEU A 5 -4.16 -13.56 -33.17
N PRO A 6 -2.99 -14.15 -32.85
CA PRO A 6 -2.95 -15.53 -32.37
C PRO A 6 -3.75 -15.66 -31.07
N SER A 7 -4.73 -16.55 -31.06
CA SER A 7 -5.44 -16.93 -29.86
C SER A 7 -5.79 -18.41 -29.85
N ILE A 8 -5.86 -18.98 -28.66
CA ILE A 8 -6.43 -20.31 -28.42
C ILE A 8 -7.73 -20.15 -27.63
N PRO A 9 -8.69 -21.10 -27.73
CA PRO A 9 -9.92 -21.03 -26.97
C PRO A 9 -9.65 -20.89 -25.47
N TYR A 10 -10.39 -20.01 -24.80
CA TYR A 10 -10.37 -19.92 -23.34
C TYR A 10 -11.17 -21.12 -22.79
N PRO A 11 -10.54 -22.05 -22.05
CA PRO A 11 -11.21 -23.25 -21.54
C PRO A 11 -12.36 -22.91 -20.58
N PRO A 12 -13.45 -23.72 -20.55
CA PRO A 12 -14.50 -23.56 -19.55
C PRO A 12 -14.00 -23.93 -18.14
N ALA A 13 -14.76 -23.52 -17.12
CA ALA A 13 -14.55 -23.96 -15.75
C ALA A 13 -14.68 -25.49 -15.62
N ARG A 14 -13.99 -26.05 -14.63
CA ARG A 14 -13.99 -27.47 -14.30
C ARG A 14 -14.31 -27.68 -12.82
N ASP A 15 -15.08 -28.73 -12.54
CA ASP A 15 -15.49 -29.08 -11.18
C ASP A 15 -14.58 -30.16 -10.53
N ASP A 16 -13.69 -30.78 -11.32
CA ASP A 16 -12.82 -31.89 -10.93
C ASP A 16 -11.41 -31.44 -10.45
N GLY A 17 -11.32 -30.23 -9.91
CA GLY A 17 -10.07 -29.67 -9.37
C GLY A 17 -9.54 -30.42 -8.14
N TYR A 18 -8.23 -30.39 -7.94
CA TYR A 18 -7.53 -31.07 -6.84
C TYR A 18 -8.04 -30.67 -5.46
N TRP A 19 -8.44 -29.40 -5.29
CA TRP A 19 -8.98 -28.88 -4.04
C TRP A 19 -10.51 -28.92 -3.97
N ALA A 20 -11.21 -29.59 -4.88
CA ALA A 20 -12.67 -29.75 -4.77
C ALA A 20 -13.07 -30.50 -3.47
N PRO A 21 -14.27 -30.27 -2.90
CA PRO A 21 -15.28 -29.27 -3.31
C PRO A 21 -14.92 -27.84 -2.83
N ILE A 22 -15.39 -26.81 -3.52
CA ILE A 22 -15.29 -25.41 -3.07
C ILE A 22 -16.10 -25.23 -1.79
N THR A 23 -15.51 -24.60 -0.77
CA THR A 23 -16.17 -24.38 0.53
C THR A 23 -16.20 -22.91 0.97
N SER A 24 -15.55 -22.02 0.23
CA SER A 24 -15.62 -20.58 0.46
C SER A 24 -17.03 -20.03 0.28
N THR A 25 -17.29 -18.88 0.88
CA THR A 25 -18.55 -18.15 0.70
C THR A 25 -18.55 -17.31 -0.58
N LEU A 26 -17.37 -17.15 -1.18
CA LEU A 26 -17.11 -16.39 -2.40
C LEU A 26 -16.41 -17.27 -3.44
N ASP A 27 -16.77 -17.03 -4.70
CA ASP A 27 -16.16 -17.58 -5.91
C ASP A 27 -16.12 -16.43 -6.92
N TRP A 28 -14.93 -16.07 -7.43
CA TRP A 28 -14.77 -14.85 -8.21
C TRP A 28 -15.07 -15.10 -9.69
N CYS A 29 -14.91 -14.06 -10.51
CA CYS A 29 -15.31 -14.15 -11.90
C CYS A 29 -14.40 -15.08 -12.73
N GLU A 30 -13.18 -15.37 -12.32
CA GLU A 30 -12.29 -16.28 -13.06
C GLU A 30 -12.91 -17.70 -13.19
N GLU A 31 -12.69 -18.42 -14.29
CA GLU A 31 -13.21 -19.78 -14.45
C GLU A 31 -12.41 -20.77 -13.59
N ASN A 32 -13.08 -21.56 -12.75
CA ASN A 32 -12.37 -22.48 -11.87
C ASN A 32 -11.62 -23.59 -12.61
N TYR A 33 -10.35 -23.78 -12.26
CA TYR A 33 -9.44 -24.83 -12.75
C TYR A 33 -9.29 -24.87 -14.28
N TYR A 34 -9.59 -23.79 -15.00
CA TYR A 34 -9.58 -23.78 -16.47
C TYR A 34 -8.17 -24.04 -17.05
N ALA A 35 -7.13 -23.55 -16.36
CA ALA A 35 -5.74 -23.67 -16.81
C ALA A 35 -5.00 -24.88 -16.22
N THR A 36 -5.34 -25.27 -14.99
CA THR A 36 -4.66 -26.34 -14.25
C THR A 36 -5.58 -26.93 -13.18
N PRO A 37 -5.53 -28.25 -12.90
CA PRO A 37 -6.33 -28.84 -11.83
C PRO A 37 -5.85 -28.46 -10.42
N TYR A 38 -4.68 -27.82 -10.27
CA TYR A 38 -4.07 -27.57 -8.96
C TYR A 38 -4.38 -26.19 -8.34
N SER A 39 -4.88 -25.24 -9.14
CA SER A 39 -5.20 -23.87 -8.71
C SER A 39 -6.53 -23.48 -9.34
N ALA A 40 -7.50 -23.11 -8.50
CA ALA A 40 -8.86 -22.78 -8.94
C ALA A 40 -8.85 -21.54 -9.83
N GLU A 41 -8.30 -20.43 -9.36
CA GLU A 41 -8.25 -19.18 -10.10
C GLU A 41 -6.79 -18.79 -10.32
N ILE A 42 -6.21 -19.21 -11.45
CA ILE A 42 -4.76 -19.14 -11.67
C ILE A 42 -4.25 -17.70 -11.82
N VAL A 43 -5.00 -16.82 -12.48
CA VAL A 43 -4.61 -15.43 -12.68
C VAL A 43 -4.74 -14.68 -11.37
N ASN A 44 -5.85 -14.83 -10.65
CA ASN A 44 -6.03 -14.28 -9.31
C ASN A 44 -4.96 -14.81 -8.33
N THR A 45 -4.58 -16.08 -8.43
CA THR A 45 -3.47 -16.66 -7.66
C THR A 45 -2.13 -16.01 -8.00
N LEU A 46 -1.72 -15.97 -9.28
CA LEU A 46 -0.37 -15.55 -9.67
C LEU A 46 -0.16 -14.04 -9.53
N THR A 47 -1.20 -13.23 -9.69
CA THR A 47 -1.13 -11.78 -9.47
C THR A 47 -0.73 -11.41 -8.03
N ASN A 48 -1.00 -12.28 -7.06
CA ASN A 48 -0.55 -12.11 -5.67
C ASN A 48 0.98 -12.26 -5.48
N LEU A 49 1.72 -12.77 -6.47
CA LEU A 49 3.19 -12.80 -6.41
C LEU A 49 3.80 -11.38 -6.35
N LEU A 50 3.09 -10.36 -6.87
CA LEU A 50 3.51 -8.98 -6.71
C LEU A 50 3.50 -8.55 -5.23
N PHE A 51 2.46 -8.91 -4.46
CA PHE A 51 2.41 -8.65 -3.03
C PHE A 51 3.61 -9.30 -2.33
N VAL A 52 3.86 -10.58 -2.60
CA VAL A 52 4.96 -11.33 -2.00
C VAL A 52 6.31 -10.66 -2.29
N TYR A 53 6.57 -10.31 -3.56
CA TYR A 53 7.79 -9.62 -3.97
C TYR A 53 7.96 -8.25 -3.27
N LEU A 54 6.92 -7.41 -3.28
CA LEU A 54 6.97 -6.09 -2.67
C LEU A 54 7.10 -6.16 -1.14
N ALA A 55 6.53 -7.17 -0.51
CA ALA A 55 6.68 -7.42 0.92
C ALA A 55 8.15 -7.69 1.26
N PHE A 56 8.80 -8.62 0.55
CA PHE A 56 10.22 -8.92 0.75
C PHE A 56 11.11 -7.70 0.48
N LYS A 57 10.82 -6.94 -0.59
CA LYS A 57 11.52 -5.68 -0.88
C LYS A 57 11.37 -4.68 0.27
N GLY A 58 10.17 -4.51 0.80
CA GLY A 58 9.87 -3.61 1.92
C GLY A 58 10.54 -4.02 3.21
N MET A 59 10.46 -5.30 3.60
CA MET A 59 11.13 -5.86 4.78
C MET A 59 12.65 -5.70 4.69
N TYR A 60 13.24 -6.01 3.52
CA TYR A 60 14.66 -5.80 3.30
C TYR A 60 15.05 -4.32 3.45
N SER A 61 14.25 -3.40 2.92
CA SER A 61 14.46 -1.95 3.11
C SER A 61 14.43 -1.57 4.59
N CYS A 62 13.44 -2.05 5.34
CA CYS A 62 13.33 -1.78 6.78
C CYS A 62 14.56 -2.24 7.56
N LEU A 63 15.08 -3.43 7.26
CA LEU A 63 16.27 -3.99 7.92
C LEU A 63 17.54 -3.27 7.50
N LYS A 64 17.73 -3.02 6.21
CA LYS A 64 18.93 -2.40 5.65
C LYS A 64 19.08 -0.94 6.05
N HIS A 65 17.97 -0.21 6.11
CA HIS A 65 17.95 1.24 6.35
C HIS A 65 17.42 1.60 7.74
N ASP A 66 17.37 0.63 8.68
CA ASP A 66 17.06 0.88 10.09
C ASP A 66 15.76 1.70 10.29
N HIS A 67 14.70 1.28 9.60
CA HIS A 67 13.38 1.89 9.77
C HIS A 67 12.71 1.38 11.05
N ASP A 68 11.78 2.17 11.62
CA ASP A 68 11.03 1.77 12.82
C ASP A 68 10.41 0.36 12.66
N ARG A 69 10.58 -0.48 13.68
CA ARG A 69 10.15 -1.90 13.68
C ARG A 69 8.69 -2.12 13.29
N ILE A 70 7.82 -1.14 13.54
CA ILE A 70 6.42 -1.19 13.17
C ILE A 70 6.21 -1.37 11.65
N PHE A 71 7.09 -0.80 10.82
CA PHE A 71 7.00 -0.97 9.37
C PHE A 71 7.46 -2.35 8.92
N LEU A 72 8.44 -2.95 9.59
CA LEU A 72 8.82 -4.35 9.36
C LEU A 72 7.64 -5.29 9.66
N ILE A 73 6.96 -5.07 10.79
CA ILE A 73 5.76 -5.82 11.17
C ILE A 73 4.63 -5.58 10.17
N THR A 74 4.47 -4.35 9.69
CA THR A 74 3.45 -4.02 8.67
C THR A 74 3.74 -4.73 7.35
N PHE A 75 4.99 -4.79 6.89
CA PHE A 75 5.36 -5.55 5.70
C PHE A 75 5.22 -7.05 5.89
N ALA A 76 5.38 -7.58 7.10
CA ALA A 76 5.06 -8.97 7.40
C ALA A 76 3.54 -9.24 7.34
N GLY A 77 2.71 -8.30 7.82
CA GLY A 77 1.25 -8.35 7.63
C GLY A 77 0.85 -8.27 6.15
N TYR A 78 1.50 -7.39 5.39
CA TYR A 78 1.33 -7.27 3.94
C TYR A 78 1.77 -8.55 3.19
N LEU A 79 2.83 -9.23 3.64
CA LEU A 79 3.21 -10.56 3.14
C LEU A 79 2.10 -11.57 3.43
N LEU A 80 1.56 -11.57 4.65
CA LEU A 80 0.48 -12.48 5.04
C LEU A 80 -0.75 -12.31 4.14
N VAL A 81 -1.14 -11.06 3.84
CA VAL A 81 -2.21 -10.75 2.86
C VAL A 81 -1.91 -11.40 1.51
N GLY A 82 -0.75 -11.14 0.93
CA GLY A 82 -0.39 -11.69 -0.38
C GLY A 82 -0.35 -13.23 -0.41
N THR A 83 0.22 -13.86 0.62
CA THR A 83 0.27 -15.33 0.71
C THR A 83 -1.08 -15.96 1.03
N GLY A 84 -1.90 -15.27 1.82
CA GLY A 84 -3.26 -15.68 2.17
C GLY A 84 -4.15 -15.65 0.93
N SER A 85 -4.14 -14.55 0.20
CA SER A 85 -4.85 -14.42 -1.07
C SER A 85 -4.38 -15.44 -2.10
N PHE A 86 -3.07 -15.63 -2.25
CA PHE A 86 -2.52 -16.70 -3.12
C PHE A 86 -3.09 -18.09 -2.76
N ALA A 87 -3.10 -18.43 -1.46
CA ALA A 87 -3.62 -19.71 -0.98
C ALA A 87 -5.14 -19.81 -1.14
N PHE A 88 -5.86 -18.72 -0.94
CA PHE A 88 -7.31 -18.66 -1.14
C PHE A 88 -7.68 -18.90 -2.59
N HIS A 89 -7.16 -18.13 -3.54
CA HIS A 89 -7.46 -18.29 -4.97
C HIS A 89 -6.97 -19.62 -5.55
N SER A 90 -5.95 -20.23 -4.95
CA SER A 90 -5.54 -21.59 -5.33
C SER A 90 -6.54 -22.67 -4.92
N THR A 91 -7.24 -22.48 -3.79
CA THR A 91 -7.97 -23.57 -3.12
C THR A 91 -9.48 -23.35 -3.01
N LEU A 92 -9.95 -22.09 -3.02
CA LEU A 92 -11.32 -21.66 -2.71
C LEU A 92 -11.89 -22.34 -1.45
N LYS A 93 -11.06 -22.38 -0.40
CA LYS A 93 -11.42 -22.96 0.90
C LYS A 93 -11.70 -21.87 1.91
N TYR A 94 -12.78 -22.05 2.67
CA TYR A 94 -13.17 -21.09 3.71
C TYR A 94 -12.06 -20.74 4.73
N PRO A 95 -11.23 -21.68 5.24
CA PRO A 95 -10.12 -21.30 6.09
C PRO A 95 -9.10 -20.37 5.41
N MET A 96 -8.80 -20.58 4.12
CA MET A 96 -7.88 -19.71 3.39
C MET A 96 -8.51 -18.37 3.04
N GLN A 97 -9.83 -18.34 2.77
CA GLN A 97 -10.60 -17.10 2.66
C GLN A 97 -10.47 -16.24 3.93
N LEU A 98 -10.61 -16.85 5.11
CA LEU A 98 -10.40 -16.15 6.38
C LEU A 98 -8.97 -15.61 6.53
N VAL A 99 -7.96 -16.38 6.10
CA VAL A 99 -6.55 -15.92 6.15
C VAL A 99 -6.35 -14.71 5.22
N ASP A 100 -6.89 -14.75 4.01
CA ASP A 100 -6.85 -13.64 3.06
C ASP A 100 -7.53 -12.39 3.64
N GLU A 101 -8.84 -12.46 3.87
CA GLU A 101 -9.64 -11.30 4.25
C GLU A 101 -9.27 -10.76 5.63
N LEU A 102 -9.10 -11.60 6.65
CA LEU A 102 -8.82 -11.10 8.01
C LEU A 102 -7.40 -10.55 8.17
N SER A 103 -6.43 -11.05 7.41
CA SER A 103 -5.07 -10.49 7.44
C SER A 103 -5.03 -9.03 6.98
N MET A 104 -5.93 -8.63 6.09
CA MET A 104 -6.12 -7.23 5.69
C MET A 104 -6.57 -6.37 6.87
N ILE A 105 -7.55 -6.84 7.65
CA ILE A 105 -8.05 -6.15 8.85
C ILE A 105 -6.93 -6.01 9.88
N TYR A 106 -6.19 -7.09 10.16
CA TYR A 106 -5.13 -7.09 11.16
C TYR A 106 -4.01 -6.12 10.79
N THR A 107 -3.59 -6.12 9.52
CA THR A 107 -2.56 -5.22 9.01
C THR A 107 -3.00 -3.75 9.11
N THR A 108 -4.25 -3.44 8.79
CA THR A 108 -4.78 -2.08 8.94
C THR A 108 -4.94 -1.68 10.41
N CYS A 109 -5.32 -2.59 11.31
CA CYS A 109 -5.33 -2.34 12.76
C CYS A 109 -3.93 -1.99 13.30
N LEU A 110 -2.88 -2.67 12.82
CA LEU A 110 -1.50 -2.34 13.18
C LEU A 110 -1.12 -0.93 12.71
N MET A 111 -1.49 -0.55 11.49
CA MET A 111 -1.27 0.80 10.97
C MET A 111 -2.09 1.87 11.71
N PHE A 112 -3.32 1.55 12.10
CA PHE A 112 -4.13 2.40 12.98
C PHE A 112 -3.38 2.65 14.29
N TRP A 113 -2.95 1.59 14.97
CA TRP A 113 -2.20 1.73 16.20
C TRP A 113 -0.92 2.55 15.98
N ALA A 114 -0.15 2.26 14.93
CA ALA A 114 1.11 2.93 14.62
C ALA A 114 0.96 4.45 14.45
N THR A 115 -0.11 4.88 13.77
CA THR A 115 -0.36 6.28 13.43
C THR A 115 -1.00 7.05 14.60
N PHE A 116 -1.92 6.43 15.33
CA PHE A 116 -2.61 7.10 16.45
C PHE A 116 -1.79 7.11 17.75
N SER A 117 -0.88 6.15 17.95
CA SER A 117 0.01 6.09 19.12
C SER A 117 1.25 6.99 19.00
N HIS A 118 1.60 7.43 17.79
CA HIS A 118 2.84 8.18 17.56
C HIS A 118 2.90 9.45 18.41
N THR A 119 4.04 9.69 19.05
CA THR A 119 4.33 10.79 19.99
C THR A 119 3.43 10.88 21.25
N ARG A 120 2.59 9.87 21.51
CA ARG A 120 1.74 9.84 22.71
C ARG A 120 2.47 9.17 23.87
N ALA A 121 2.39 9.79 25.05
CA ALA A 121 2.89 9.19 26.27
C ALA A 121 1.94 8.07 26.78
N HIS A 122 2.47 7.18 27.62
CA HIS A 122 1.65 6.24 28.38
C HIS A 122 0.57 6.98 29.18
N PRO A 123 -0.65 6.42 29.30
CA PRO A 123 -1.07 5.06 28.92
C PRO A 123 -1.70 4.93 27.52
N VAL A 124 -1.70 6.00 26.70
CA VAL A 124 -2.49 6.05 25.46
C VAL A 124 -2.14 4.94 24.45
N PRO A 125 -0.87 4.64 24.13
CA PRO A 125 -0.53 3.56 23.20
C PRO A 125 -1.02 2.18 23.65
N LEU A 126 -1.04 1.92 24.97
CA LEU A 126 -1.53 0.67 25.52
C LEU A 126 -3.04 0.54 25.33
N LEU A 127 -3.80 1.59 25.65
CA LEU A 127 -5.26 1.60 25.48
C LEU A 127 -5.67 1.46 24.01
N LEU A 128 -4.94 2.13 23.09
CA LEU A 128 -5.15 1.97 21.65
C LEU A 128 -4.81 0.55 21.17
N GLY A 129 -3.77 -0.07 21.74
CA GLY A 129 -3.41 -1.45 21.45
C GLY A 129 -4.52 -2.42 21.88
N LEU A 130 -5.01 -2.29 23.11
CA LEU A 130 -6.12 -3.09 23.62
C LEU A 130 -7.39 -2.89 22.78
N PHE A 131 -7.70 -1.64 22.40
CA PHE A 131 -8.83 -1.32 21.54
C PHE A 131 -8.72 -1.98 20.16
N THR A 132 -7.56 -1.87 19.49
CA THR A 132 -7.36 -2.46 18.16
C THR A 132 -7.40 -3.98 18.17
N VAL A 133 -6.87 -4.61 19.22
CA VAL A 133 -6.99 -6.07 19.43
C VAL A 133 -8.45 -6.47 19.64
N ALA A 134 -9.19 -5.77 20.51
CA ALA A 134 -10.60 -6.03 20.75
C ALA A 134 -11.44 -5.85 19.47
N LEU A 135 -11.14 -4.81 18.69
CA LEU A 135 -11.78 -4.56 17.40
C LEU A 135 -11.50 -5.68 16.40
N ALA A 136 -10.25 -6.12 16.27
CA ALA A 136 -9.88 -7.22 15.38
C ALA A 136 -10.56 -8.54 15.77
N VAL A 137 -10.62 -8.86 17.06
CA VAL A 137 -11.32 -10.05 17.57
C VAL A 137 -12.83 -9.95 17.29
N PHE A 138 -13.44 -8.78 17.53
CA PHE A 138 -14.84 -8.56 17.23
C PHE A 138 -15.16 -8.75 15.75
N ILE A 139 -14.41 -8.08 14.86
CA ILE A 139 -14.60 -8.20 13.40
C ILE A 139 -14.44 -9.66 12.98
N THR A 140 -13.43 -10.35 13.51
CA THR A 140 -13.19 -11.77 13.18
C THR A 140 -14.33 -12.68 13.61
N ALA A 141 -14.74 -12.59 14.88
CA ALA A 141 -15.79 -13.45 15.42
C ALA A 141 -17.13 -13.17 14.74
N TYR A 142 -17.45 -11.90 14.52
CA TYR A 142 -18.70 -11.50 13.88
C TYR A 142 -18.71 -11.84 12.38
N TYR A 143 -17.59 -11.66 11.69
CA TYR A 143 -17.46 -12.08 10.30
C TYR A 143 -17.59 -13.60 10.15
N HIS A 144 -16.93 -14.37 11.01
CA HIS A 144 -17.04 -15.82 11.02
C HIS A 144 -18.46 -16.32 11.33
N TYR A 145 -19.19 -15.59 12.17
CA TYR A 145 -20.59 -15.89 12.49
C TYR A 145 -21.55 -15.55 11.34
N LEU A 146 -21.40 -14.36 10.75
CA LEU A 146 -22.27 -13.90 9.66
C LEU A 146 -21.99 -14.60 8.33
N GLN A 147 -20.73 -14.90 8.05
CA GLN A 147 -20.24 -15.43 6.78
C GLN A 147 -20.60 -14.55 5.56
N ASP A 148 -20.89 -13.26 5.80
CA ASP A 148 -21.25 -12.28 4.79
C ASP A 148 -20.04 -11.40 4.44
N PRO A 149 -19.45 -11.54 3.25
CA PRO A 149 -18.24 -10.83 2.85
C PRO A 149 -18.45 -9.30 2.77
N THR A 150 -19.69 -8.83 2.63
CA THR A 150 -19.98 -7.39 2.60
C THR A 150 -19.68 -6.72 3.94
N PHE A 151 -19.83 -7.44 5.06
CA PHE A 151 -19.46 -6.94 6.39
C PHE A 151 -17.95 -6.68 6.46
N HIS A 152 -17.14 -7.63 6.02
CA HIS A 152 -15.68 -7.48 5.97
C HIS A 152 -15.27 -6.30 5.09
N GLN A 153 -15.83 -6.21 3.88
CA GLN A 153 -15.51 -5.15 2.92
C GLN A 153 -15.77 -3.76 3.51
N ASN A 154 -16.93 -3.58 4.15
CA ASN A 154 -17.30 -2.32 4.80
C ASN A 154 -16.36 -1.99 5.98
N ALA A 155 -16.08 -2.96 6.84
CA ALA A 155 -15.17 -2.77 7.96
C ALA A 155 -13.75 -2.38 7.50
N TYR A 156 -13.23 -3.08 6.49
CA TYR A 156 -11.93 -2.80 5.89
C TYR A 156 -11.88 -1.41 5.24
N ALA A 157 -12.92 -1.04 4.48
CA ALA A 157 -13.00 0.27 3.81
C ALA A 157 -13.00 1.42 4.82
N ILE A 158 -13.83 1.32 5.88
CA ILE A 158 -13.90 2.34 6.93
C ILE A 158 -12.56 2.45 7.66
N LEU A 159 -11.97 1.33 8.07
CA LEU A 159 -10.70 1.34 8.80
C LEU A 159 -9.57 1.92 7.96
N THR A 160 -9.50 1.55 6.68
CA THR A 160 -8.50 2.05 5.73
C THR A 160 -8.66 3.56 5.51
N ALA A 161 -9.89 4.04 5.31
CA ALA A 161 -10.17 5.46 5.17
C ALA A 161 -9.75 6.26 6.42
N LEU A 162 -10.09 5.77 7.62
CA LEU A 162 -9.70 6.41 8.88
C LEU A 162 -8.18 6.52 9.02
N VAL A 163 -7.46 5.43 8.73
CA VAL A 163 -5.99 5.39 8.81
C VAL A 163 -5.34 6.33 7.80
N LEU A 164 -5.82 6.33 6.55
CA LEU A 164 -5.33 7.21 5.48
C LEU A 164 -5.57 8.68 5.81
N LEU A 165 -6.82 9.05 6.12
CA LEU A 165 -7.20 10.43 6.44
C LEU A 165 -6.46 10.93 7.69
N ARG A 166 -6.28 10.09 8.70
CA ARG A 166 -5.46 10.43 9.87
C ARG A 166 -4.02 10.71 9.47
N SER A 167 -3.44 9.88 8.61
CA SER A 167 -2.05 10.05 8.20
C SER A 167 -1.88 11.35 7.38
N MET A 168 -2.81 11.66 6.48
CA MET A 168 -2.86 12.94 5.76
C MET A 168 -3.01 14.13 6.70
N TYR A 169 -3.89 14.02 7.70
CA TYR A 169 -4.05 15.04 8.74
C TYR A 169 -2.74 15.28 9.50
N VAL A 170 -2.01 14.22 9.88
CA VAL A 170 -0.72 14.34 10.57
C VAL A 170 0.30 15.06 9.70
N MET A 171 0.38 14.70 8.42
CA MET A 171 1.26 15.39 7.46
C MET A 171 0.92 16.89 7.37
N GLU A 172 -0.35 17.24 7.18
CA GLU A 172 -0.75 18.65 6.99
C GLU A 172 -0.66 19.49 8.26
N LEU A 173 -0.93 18.92 9.44
CA LEU A 173 -1.06 19.71 10.67
C LEU A 173 0.10 19.58 11.64
N ASN A 174 0.88 18.49 11.57
CA ASN A 174 2.07 18.38 12.39
C ASN A 174 3.31 18.80 11.61
N LEU A 175 3.46 18.34 10.36
CA LEU A 175 4.66 18.59 9.58
C LEU A 175 4.67 20.01 8.98
N ARG A 176 3.59 20.44 8.32
CA ARG A 176 3.54 21.75 7.64
C ARG A 176 3.68 22.94 8.60
N PRO A 177 2.98 23.00 9.76
CA PRO A 177 3.11 24.12 10.67
C PRO A 177 4.44 24.13 11.44
N TYR A 178 5.08 22.97 11.59
CA TYR A 178 6.44 22.90 12.10
C TYR A 178 7.41 23.63 11.15
N PHE A 179 7.33 23.35 9.85
CA PHE A 179 8.11 24.07 8.84
C PHE A 179 7.76 25.56 8.79
N SER A 180 6.47 25.92 8.79
CA SER A 180 6.04 27.33 8.79
C SER A 180 6.52 28.10 10.02
N ARG A 181 6.48 27.50 11.22
CA ARG A 181 6.96 28.15 12.45
C ARG A 181 8.47 28.36 12.41
N ARG A 182 9.24 27.37 11.96
CA ARG A 182 10.69 27.50 11.79
C ARG A 182 11.03 28.65 10.84
N HIS A 183 10.38 28.68 9.68
CA HIS A 183 10.56 29.74 8.68
C HIS A 183 10.26 31.14 9.25
N ILE A 184 9.18 31.31 10.01
CA ILE A 184 8.83 32.60 10.65
C ILE A 184 9.90 33.03 11.66
N VAL A 185 10.36 32.11 12.52
CA VAL A 185 11.40 32.40 13.51
C VAL A 185 12.70 32.81 12.82
N HIS A 186 13.13 32.06 11.81
CA HIS A 186 14.34 32.38 11.07
C HIS A 186 14.25 33.74 10.36
N LYS A 187 13.13 34.04 9.69
CA LYS A 187 12.92 35.34 9.04
C LYS A 187 12.97 36.52 10.02
N ARG A 188 12.56 36.32 11.28
CA ARG A 188 12.70 37.33 12.34
C ARG A 188 14.16 37.51 12.75
N LEU A 189 14.91 36.42 12.91
CA LEU A 189 16.34 36.46 13.25
C LEU A 189 17.19 37.08 12.13
N GLU A 190 16.82 36.81 10.87
CA GLU A 190 17.47 37.39 9.69
C GLU A 190 17.24 38.90 9.63
N LYS A 191 15.99 39.35 9.86
CA LYS A 191 15.66 40.77 9.93
C LYS A 191 16.34 41.49 11.10
N ALA A 192 16.62 40.79 12.19
CA ALA A 192 17.35 41.31 13.33
C ALA A 192 18.88 41.34 13.12
N GLU A 193 19.36 40.94 11.92
CA GLU A 193 20.79 40.83 11.58
C GLU A 193 21.62 39.96 12.54
N VAL A 194 20.98 38.98 13.19
CA VAL A 194 21.61 38.09 14.17
C VAL A 194 22.31 36.89 13.52
N LEU A 195 21.90 36.51 12.30
CA LEU A 195 22.35 35.29 11.63
C LEU A 195 23.56 35.50 10.71
N GLY A 196 24.52 34.58 10.78
CA GLY A 196 25.65 34.54 9.87
C GLY A 196 25.27 34.07 8.45
N GLU A 197 26.10 34.40 7.45
CA GLU A 197 25.85 34.00 6.04
C GLU A 197 25.72 32.48 5.84
N LYS A 198 26.49 31.69 6.58
CA LYS A 198 26.40 30.22 6.52
C LYS A 198 25.06 29.70 7.04
N GLU A 199 24.55 30.29 8.12
CA GLU A 199 23.27 29.91 8.73
C GLU A 199 22.10 30.27 7.80
N LYS A 200 22.14 31.45 7.17
CA LYS A 200 21.15 31.86 6.16
C LYS A 200 21.10 30.88 4.99
N LEU A 201 22.26 30.45 4.50
CA LEU A 201 22.36 29.49 3.39
C LEU A 201 21.81 28.12 3.79
N GLU A 202 22.14 27.66 5.00
CA GLU A 202 21.65 26.37 5.52
C GLU A 202 20.13 26.38 5.69
N GLU A 203 19.54 27.46 6.22
CA GLU A 203 18.08 27.54 6.34
C GLU A 203 17.40 27.60 4.98
N LYS A 204 17.92 28.40 4.04
CA LYS A 204 17.37 28.44 2.68
C LYS A 204 17.35 27.05 2.05
N ARG A 205 18.39 26.25 2.27
CA ARG A 205 18.44 24.84 1.85
C ARG A 205 17.33 24.02 2.52
N LYS A 206 17.16 24.15 3.85
CA LYS A 206 16.12 23.42 4.60
C LYS A 206 14.72 23.80 4.14
N ASP A 207 14.44 25.06 3.85
CA ASP A 207 13.14 25.52 3.36
C ASP A 207 12.81 24.95 1.97
N VAL A 208 13.77 24.98 1.05
CA VAL A 208 13.60 24.37 -0.28
C VAL A 208 13.35 22.86 -0.14
N ARG A 209 14.17 22.17 0.67
CA ARG A 209 14.00 20.74 0.94
C ARG A 209 12.59 20.45 1.49
N ASP A 210 12.15 21.16 2.52
CA ASP A 210 10.88 20.89 3.19
C ASP A 210 9.68 21.11 2.26
N GLN A 211 9.74 22.10 1.36
CA GLN A 211 8.74 22.28 0.30
C GLN A 211 8.72 21.10 -0.67
N VAL A 212 9.90 20.64 -1.12
CA VAL A 212 10.02 19.48 -2.00
C VAL A 212 9.47 18.23 -1.32
N ILE A 213 9.73 18.02 -0.04
CA ILE A 213 9.23 16.87 0.75
C ILE A 213 7.71 16.84 0.76
N VAL A 214 7.06 17.96 1.12
CA VAL A 214 5.59 18.01 1.19
C VAL A 214 4.96 17.82 -0.19
N ALA A 215 5.52 18.45 -1.23
CA ALA A 215 5.05 18.26 -2.60
C ALA A 215 5.19 16.79 -3.04
N GLN A 216 6.35 16.18 -2.78
CA GLN A 216 6.62 14.79 -3.09
C GLN A 216 5.67 13.84 -2.35
N MET A 217 5.38 14.08 -1.07
CA MET A 217 4.41 13.30 -0.30
C MET A 217 3.00 13.36 -0.91
N TRP A 218 2.54 14.54 -1.35
CA TRP A 218 1.24 14.67 -2.01
C TRP A 218 1.19 13.95 -3.36
N VAL A 219 2.27 14.00 -4.13
CA VAL A 219 2.36 13.24 -5.40
C VAL A 219 2.29 11.74 -5.14
N MET A 220 2.99 11.23 -4.12
CA MET A 220 2.91 9.82 -3.72
C MET A 220 1.51 9.41 -3.30
N ILE A 221 0.83 10.24 -2.50
CA ILE A 221 -0.56 10.00 -2.07
C ILE A 221 -1.48 9.97 -3.27
N ALA A 222 -1.43 10.97 -4.15
CA ALA A 222 -2.29 11.06 -5.32
C ALA A 222 -2.12 9.82 -6.21
N PHE A 223 -0.87 9.46 -6.50
CA PHE A 223 -0.58 8.28 -7.32
C PHE A 223 -1.03 6.98 -6.65
N GLY A 224 -0.61 6.73 -5.41
CA GLY A 224 -0.95 5.51 -4.68
C GLY A 224 -2.47 5.35 -4.51
N LEU A 225 -3.18 6.42 -4.18
CA LEU A 225 -4.63 6.42 -4.04
C LEU A 225 -5.34 6.22 -5.38
N SER A 226 -4.87 6.87 -6.45
CA SER A 226 -5.43 6.66 -7.79
C SER A 226 -5.26 5.22 -8.25
N VAL A 227 -4.10 4.59 -8.02
CA VAL A 227 -3.88 3.18 -8.34
C VAL A 227 -4.80 2.30 -7.49
N PHE A 228 -4.89 2.52 -6.18
CA PHE A 228 -5.73 1.72 -5.29
C PHE A 228 -7.23 1.82 -5.67
N LEU A 229 -7.74 3.03 -5.86
CA LEU A 229 -9.14 3.27 -6.24
C LEU A 229 -9.43 2.80 -7.67
N GLY A 230 -8.45 2.88 -8.57
CA GLY A 230 -8.55 2.30 -9.92
C GLY A 230 -8.73 0.78 -9.86
N GLY A 231 -7.93 0.10 -9.02
CA GLY A 231 -8.13 -1.31 -8.71
C GLY A 231 -9.53 -1.57 -8.19
N PHE A 232 -9.99 -0.80 -7.19
CA PHE A 232 -11.32 -0.95 -6.60
C PHE A 232 -12.44 -0.81 -7.62
N ALA A 233 -12.31 0.15 -8.54
CA ALA A 233 -13.27 0.33 -9.62
C ALA A 233 -13.30 -0.90 -10.54
N ILE A 234 -12.14 -1.43 -10.94
CA ILE A 234 -12.05 -2.63 -11.78
C ILE A 234 -12.65 -3.85 -11.06
N TRP A 235 -12.37 -4.02 -9.77
CA TRP A 235 -12.98 -5.08 -8.95
C TRP A 235 -14.51 -5.00 -8.95
N ASN A 236 -15.09 -3.82 -8.78
CA ASN A 236 -16.55 -3.65 -8.83
C ASN A 236 -17.12 -3.97 -10.22
N LEU A 237 -16.41 -3.59 -11.30
CA LEU A 237 -16.81 -3.93 -12.66
C LEU A 237 -16.77 -5.45 -12.90
N ASP A 238 -15.75 -6.13 -12.37
CA ASP A 238 -15.61 -7.59 -12.45
C ASP A 238 -16.80 -8.31 -11.80
N ASN A 239 -17.20 -7.87 -10.61
CA ASN A 239 -18.36 -8.38 -9.91
C ASN A 239 -19.69 -8.07 -10.64
N ALA A 240 -19.87 -6.83 -11.08
CA ALA A 240 -21.14 -6.38 -11.67
C ALA A 240 -21.39 -6.95 -13.07
N TYR A 241 -20.32 -7.16 -13.86
CA TYR A 241 -20.42 -7.56 -15.27
C TYR A 241 -19.82 -8.94 -15.55
N CYS A 242 -19.67 -9.78 -14.53
CA CYS A 242 -18.97 -11.06 -14.64
C CYS A 242 -19.44 -11.93 -15.81
N SER A 243 -20.75 -12.10 -16.00
CA SER A 243 -21.32 -12.90 -17.10
C SER A 243 -20.95 -12.37 -18.48
N THR A 244 -20.78 -11.05 -18.61
CA THR A 244 -20.36 -10.40 -19.86
C THR A 244 -18.85 -10.56 -20.05
N LEU A 245 -18.05 -10.39 -18.99
CA LEU A 245 -16.61 -10.57 -19.03
C LEU A 245 -16.20 -12.01 -19.35
N ARG A 246 -16.85 -13.03 -18.74
CA ARG A 246 -16.66 -14.45 -19.09
C ARG A 246 -16.92 -14.71 -20.57
N ARG A 247 -18.06 -14.24 -21.09
CA ARG A 247 -18.39 -14.36 -22.52
C ARG A 247 -17.33 -13.71 -23.42
N TRP A 248 -16.90 -12.49 -23.10
CA TRP A 248 -15.82 -11.84 -23.85
C TRP A 248 -14.51 -12.61 -23.77
N ARG A 249 -14.15 -13.20 -22.61
CA ARG A 249 -12.96 -14.05 -22.47
C ARG A 249 -13.02 -15.28 -23.40
N HIS A 250 -14.16 -15.94 -23.51
CA HIS A 250 -14.34 -17.05 -24.44
C HIS A 250 -14.31 -16.63 -25.92
N GLU A 251 -14.86 -15.46 -26.27
CA GLU A 251 -14.83 -14.92 -27.64
C GLU A 251 -13.42 -14.45 -28.07
N ILE A 252 -12.65 -13.95 -27.12
CA ILE A 252 -11.30 -13.42 -27.34
C ILE A 252 -10.27 -14.56 -27.33
N GLY A 253 -10.36 -15.47 -26.36
CA GLY A 253 -9.38 -16.55 -26.18
C GLY A 253 -8.09 -16.12 -25.47
N LEU A 254 -7.23 -17.08 -25.15
CA LEU A 254 -5.93 -16.84 -24.52
C LEU A 254 -4.88 -16.40 -25.55
N PRO A 255 -3.88 -15.59 -25.16
CA PRO A 255 -3.68 -15.04 -23.81
C PRO A 255 -4.50 -13.77 -23.52
N TRP A 256 -5.14 -13.19 -24.53
CA TRP A 256 -5.77 -11.87 -24.44
C TRP A 256 -6.94 -11.81 -23.46
N GLY A 257 -7.65 -12.92 -23.25
CA GLY A 257 -8.70 -13.05 -22.23
C GLY A 257 -8.20 -12.77 -20.81
N ILE A 258 -6.91 -12.97 -20.52
CA ILE A 258 -6.32 -12.67 -19.20
C ILE A 258 -6.43 -11.18 -18.86
N LEU A 259 -6.47 -10.29 -19.87
CA LEU A 259 -6.60 -8.86 -19.64
C LEU A 259 -7.99 -8.47 -19.09
N LEU A 260 -8.97 -9.35 -19.21
CA LEU A 260 -10.32 -9.16 -18.68
C LEU A 260 -10.50 -9.75 -17.27
N GLU A 261 -9.45 -10.30 -16.66
CA GLU A 261 -9.47 -10.79 -15.28
C GLU A 261 -9.40 -9.60 -14.32
N GLY A 262 -10.56 -8.97 -14.06
CA GLY A 262 -10.63 -7.73 -13.30
C GLY A 262 -10.17 -7.91 -11.85
N HIS A 263 -10.48 -9.06 -11.24
CA HIS A 263 -10.01 -9.39 -9.90
C HIS A 263 -8.47 -9.54 -9.83
N GLY A 264 -7.83 -10.07 -10.88
CA GLY A 264 -6.38 -10.12 -11.00
C GLY A 264 -5.74 -8.71 -11.07
N TRP A 265 -6.35 -7.79 -11.82
CA TRP A 265 -5.91 -6.39 -11.84
C TRP A 265 -6.08 -5.71 -10.48
N TRP A 266 -7.16 -6.03 -9.76
CA TRP A 266 -7.37 -5.55 -8.40
C TRP A 266 -6.20 -5.90 -7.48
N HIS A 267 -5.69 -7.14 -7.51
CA HIS A 267 -4.50 -7.53 -6.74
C HIS A 267 -3.29 -6.68 -7.11
N LEU A 268 -2.98 -6.57 -8.41
CA LEU A 268 -1.81 -5.81 -8.86
C LEU A 268 -1.86 -4.35 -8.41
N MET A 269 -3.02 -3.71 -8.58
CA MET A 269 -3.20 -2.29 -8.30
C MET A 269 -3.27 -2.02 -6.80
N THR A 270 -4.06 -2.77 -6.03
CA THR A 270 -4.16 -2.55 -4.59
C THR A 270 -2.89 -2.92 -3.85
N GLY A 271 -2.20 -3.98 -4.26
CA GLY A 271 -0.89 -4.32 -3.71
C GLY A 271 0.11 -3.20 -3.93
N TYR A 272 0.22 -2.70 -5.16
CA TYR A 272 1.10 -1.58 -5.46
C TYR A 272 0.71 -0.30 -4.71
N GLY A 273 -0.59 0.04 -4.65
CA GLY A 273 -1.10 1.19 -3.90
C GLY A 273 -0.84 1.10 -2.39
N ALA A 274 -1.04 -0.08 -1.79
CA ALA A 274 -0.75 -0.32 -0.39
C ALA A 274 0.76 -0.28 -0.09
N TYR A 275 1.61 -0.81 -0.99
CA TYR A 275 3.05 -0.64 -0.88
C TYR A 275 3.45 0.85 -0.88
N PHE A 276 2.87 1.65 -1.78
CA PHE A 276 3.06 3.09 -1.81
C PHE A 276 2.67 3.76 -0.49
N TYR A 277 1.53 3.39 0.07
CA TYR A 277 1.07 3.90 1.36
C TYR A 277 2.04 3.56 2.50
N ILE A 278 2.53 2.32 2.58
CA ILE A 278 3.47 1.91 3.63
C ILE A 278 4.80 2.66 3.48
N VAL A 279 5.38 2.74 2.28
CA VAL A 279 6.64 3.48 2.03
C VAL A 279 6.47 4.98 2.29
N TRP A 280 5.33 5.55 1.90
CA TRP A 280 4.98 6.93 2.25
C TRP A 280 4.89 7.12 3.77
N GLY A 281 4.31 6.17 4.50
CA GLY A 281 4.26 6.16 5.97
C GLY A 281 5.64 6.11 6.61
N VAL A 282 6.57 5.31 6.05
CA VAL A 282 7.98 5.29 6.45
C VAL A 282 8.61 6.68 6.28
N TRP A 283 8.39 7.30 5.12
CA TRP A 283 8.92 8.64 4.85
C TRP A 283 8.37 9.69 5.81
N LEU A 284 7.04 9.70 6.00
CA LEU A 284 6.37 10.57 6.96
C LEU A 284 6.92 10.40 8.38
N ARG A 285 7.18 9.16 8.83
CA ARG A 285 7.75 8.90 10.16
C ARG A 285 9.13 9.54 10.34
N HIS A 286 10.02 9.41 9.35
CA HIS A 286 11.35 10.02 9.42
C HIS A 286 11.27 11.54 9.44
N CYS A 287 10.40 12.15 8.62
CA CYS A 287 10.19 13.61 8.63
C CYS A 287 9.62 14.11 9.96
N LEU A 288 8.65 13.41 10.55
CA LEU A 288 8.09 13.77 11.86
C LEU A 288 9.11 13.63 12.99
N ASN A 289 10.06 12.72 12.85
CA ASN A 289 11.15 12.51 13.82
C ASN A 289 12.35 13.44 13.57
N GLY A 290 12.27 14.38 12.61
CA GLY A 290 13.35 15.31 12.30
C GLY A 290 14.54 14.70 11.54
N LYS A 291 14.39 13.49 10.98
CA LYS A 291 15.45 12.73 10.31
C LYS A 291 15.50 12.92 8.79
N GLN A 292 14.83 13.92 8.24
CA GLN A 292 14.75 14.16 6.80
C GLN A 292 16.08 14.53 6.13
N ASP A 293 17.15 14.83 6.89
CA ASP A 293 18.51 14.96 6.33
C ASP A 293 19.29 13.65 6.29
N GLU A 294 18.89 12.64 7.07
CA GLU A 294 19.55 11.35 7.16
C GLU A 294 19.02 10.34 6.13
N TYR A 295 17.86 10.62 5.54
CA TYR A 295 17.15 9.70 4.65
C TYR A 295 16.73 10.40 3.37
N ASP A 296 16.71 9.65 2.27
CA ASP A 296 16.20 10.08 0.97
C ASP A 296 15.05 9.19 0.52
N MET A 297 14.02 9.82 -0.04
CA MET A 297 12.96 9.12 -0.77
C MET A 297 13.36 9.01 -2.24
N ILE A 298 13.65 7.80 -2.70
CA ILE A 298 14.04 7.49 -4.07
C ILE A 298 12.84 6.94 -4.84
N TRP A 299 12.40 7.71 -5.83
CA TRP A 299 11.36 7.31 -6.78
C TRP A 299 11.61 7.92 -8.16
N PRO A 300 12.48 7.32 -8.99
CA PRO A 300 12.95 7.92 -10.24
C PRO A 300 11.91 7.88 -11.37
N SER A 301 10.92 6.98 -11.30
CA SER A 301 9.87 6.87 -12.33
C SER A 301 8.57 6.31 -11.76
N TRP A 302 7.46 6.62 -12.41
CA TRP A 302 6.12 6.10 -12.07
C TRP A 302 6.03 4.57 -12.10
N PHE A 303 6.91 3.91 -12.87
CA PHE A 303 6.99 2.44 -12.99
C PHE A 303 7.92 1.78 -11.97
N SER A 304 8.64 2.57 -11.17
CA SER A 304 9.52 2.07 -10.13
C SER A 304 8.83 2.10 -8.76
N ALA A 305 8.99 1.03 -7.98
CA ALA A 305 8.53 1.02 -6.60
C ALA A 305 9.42 1.91 -5.72
N PRO A 306 8.86 2.91 -5.01
CA PRO A 306 9.61 3.88 -4.22
C PRO A 306 10.32 3.19 -3.05
N VAL A 307 11.41 3.79 -2.58
CA VAL A 307 12.17 3.28 -1.44
C VAL A 307 12.73 4.44 -0.62
N VAL A 308 12.70 4.31 0.70
CA VAL A 308 13.36 5.25 1.60
C VAL A 308 14.72 4.67 1.98
N VAL A 309 15.79 5.39 1.68
CA VAL A 309 17.16 4.92 1.92
C VAL A 309 17.85 5.82 2.94
N LYS A 310 18.67 5.22 3.80
CA LYS A 310 19.56 5.96 4.69
C LYS A 310 20.76 6.50 3.90
N ARG A 311 21.10 7.77 4.08
CA ARG A 311 22.29 8.40 3.46
C ARG A 311 23.57 7.84 4.07
N ALA A 312 24.59 7.69 3.24
CA ALA A 312 25.92 7.23 3.67
C ALA A 312 26.77 8.34 4.33
N ALA A 313 26.49 9.61 4.02
CA ALA A 313 27.17 10.77 4.59
C ALA A 313 26.20 11.96 4.74
N PRO A 314 26.39 12.84 5.73
CA PRO A 314 25.65 14.09 5.79
C PRO A 314 25.97 14.95 4.55
N PRO A 315 24.97 15.66 4.00
CA PRO A 315 25.13 16.45 2.78
C PRO A 315 26.26 17.48 2.93
N SER A 316 27.16 17.51 1.95
CA SER A 316 28.31 18.41 1.98
C SER A 316 27.92 19.82 1.51
N LEU A 317 28.63 20.85 1.98
CA LEU A 317 28.49 22.22 1.47
C LEU A 317 28.71 22.34 -0.05
N ALA A 318 29.36 21.35 -0.70
CA ALA A 318 29.59 21.34 -2.13
C ALA A 318 28.35 20.89 -2.95
N GLU A 319 27.52 19.99 -2.41
CA GLU A 319 26.22 19.63 -3.03
C GLU A 319 25.25 20.81 -3.01
N MET A 320 25.42 21.74 -2.05
CA MET A 320 24.60 22.96 -1.92
C MET A 320 24.73 23.94 -3.10
N ASN A 321 25.82 23.88 -3.87
CA ASN A 321 26.02 24.68 -5.08
C ASN A 321 25.56 23.97 -6.38
N GLY A 322 25.33 22.67 -6.34
CA GLY A 322 24.95 21.86 -7.51
C GLY A 322 23.45 21.89 -7.80
N ASP A 323 22.62 21.80 -6.76
CA ASP A 323 21.15 21.73 -6.91
C ASP A 323 20.50 23.08 -7.24
N THR A 324 21.13 24.20 -6.83
CA THR A 324 20.69 25.54 -7.23
C THR A 324 20.81 25.81 -8.75
N LYS A 325 21.61 25.01 -9.48
CA LYS A 325 21.70 25.10 -10.95
C LYS A 325 20.73 24.18 -11.69
N LYS A 326 20.17 23.16 -11.04
CA LYS A 326 19.23 22.22 -11.67
C LYS A 326 17.75 22.56 -11.45
N ALA A 327 17.46 23.43 -10.48
CA ALA A 327 16.10 23.88 -10.16
C ALA A 327 15.67 25.18 -10.88
N ARG A 328 16.18 25.43 -12.09
CA ARG A 328 15.82 26.63 -12.89
C ARG A 328 15.16 26.25 -14.20
#